data_AF-A0A5N5E1M3-F1
#
_entry.id   AF-A0A5N5E1M3-F1
#
_cell.length_a   1.000
_cell.length_b   1.000
_cell.length_c   1.000
_cell.angle_alpha   90.00
_cell.angle_beta   90.00
_cell.angle_gamma   90.00
#
_symmetry.space_group_name_H-M   'P 1'
#
loop_
_entity.id
_entity.type
_entity.pdbx_description
1 polymer ?
#
loop_
_entity_poly.entity_id
_entity_poly.type
_entity_poly.pdbx_seq_one_letter_code
_entity_poly.pdbx_strand_id
1 'polypeptide(L)'
;VAGWQRAAVVCGVLIISIAFAAIMGLTTRISEMLDAITRFLTPLRRFGVNPERIALLLAMTIRCIPLMFEVITQVSEARKARGLGFSLRSFAVPVIVGTLMTADAMGEALAARGADD
;
A
#
# COMPACT_ATOMS: atom_id res chain seq x y z
N VAL A 1 -12.82 -45.86 3.54
CA VAL A 1 -13.66 -45.41 2.39
C VAL A 1 -14.02 -43.90 2.43
N ALA A 2 -13.64 -43.12 3.47
CA ALA A 2 -14.00 -41.69 3.58
C ALA A 2 -12.95 -40.66 3.08
N GLY A 3 -11.87 -41.10 2.42
CA GLY A 3 -10.75 -40.21 2.03
C GLY A 3 -11.08 -39.26 0.89
N TRP A 4 -11.79 -39.74 -0.13
CA TRP A 4 -12.12 -38.95 -1.33
C TRP A 4 -13.17 -37.87 -1.05
N GLN A 5 -14.14 -38.15 -0.17
CA GLN A 5 -15.13 -37.15 0.28
C GLN A 5 -14.44 -36.00 1.03
N ARG A 6 -13.50 -36.30 1.93
CA ARG A 6 -12.72 -35.26 2.62
C ARG A 6 -11.89 -34.43 1.64
N ALA A 7 -11.25 -35.08 0.66
CA ALA A 7 -10.50 -34.38 -0.38
C ALA A 7 -11.40 -33.44 -1.19
N ALA A 8 -12.60 -33.89 -1.61
CA ALA A 8 -13.55 -33.06 -2.33
C ALA A 8 -14.02 -31.85 -1.52
N VAL A 9 -14.28 -32.04 -0.21
CA VAL A 9 -14.65 -30.93 0.69
C VAL A 9 -13.51 -29.91 0.82
N VAL A 10 -12.27 -30.37 1.06
CA VAL A 10 -11.12 -29.46 1.23
C VAL A 10 -10.85 -28.69 -0.06
N CYS A 11 -10.82 -29.37 -1.21
CA CYS A 11 -10.64 -28.71 -2.50
C CYS A 11 -11.77 -27.72 -2.80
N GLY A 12 -13.03 -28.08 -2.50
CA GLY A 12 -14.17 -27.19 -2.66
C GLY A 12 -14.05 -25.92 -1.80
N VAL A 13 -13.68 -26.05 -0.52
CA VAL A 13 -13.48 -24.91 0.38
C VAL A 13 -12.36 -24.00 -0.11
N LEU A 14 -11.24 -24.56 -0.59
CA LEU A 14 -10.13 -23.78 -1.13
C LEU A 14 -10.56 -23.00 -2.37
N ILE A 15 -11.23 -23.65 -3.32
CA ILE A 15 -11.71 -23.01 -4.55
C ILE A 15 -12.69 -21.89 -4.21
N ILE A 16 -13.66 -22.13 -3.32
CA ILE A 16 -14.65 -21.12 -2.92
C ILE A 16 -13.96 -19.95 -2.21
N SER A 17 -13.00 -20.22 -1.33
CA SER A 17 -12.27 -19.18 -0.59
C SER A 17 -11.45 -18.29 -1.53
N ILE A 18 -10.73 -18.89 -2.49
CA ILE A 18 -9.94 -18.16 -3.48
C ILE A 18 -10.85 -17.37 -4.42
N ALA A 19 -11.94 -17.96 -4.89
CA ALA A 19 -12.92 -17.28 -5.74
C ALA A 19 -13.55 -16.08 -5.02
N PHE A 20 -13.92 -16.25 -3.75
CA PHE A 20 -14.45 -15.17 -2.92
C PHE A 20 -13.43 -14.04 -2.72
N ALA A 21 -12.17 -14.38 -2.39
CA ALA A 21 -11.09 -13.41 -2.25
C ALA A 21 -10.82 -12.64 -3.55
N ALA A 22 -10.84 -13.33 -4.70
CA ALA A 22 -10.64 -12.72 -6.01
C ALA A 22 -11.77 -11.76 -6.38
N ILE A 23 -13.03 -12.17 -6.18
CA ILE A 23 -14.19 -11.31 -6.40
C ILE A 23 -14.11 -10.07 -5.52
N MET A 24 -13.80 -10.24 -4.23
CA MET A 24 -13.66 -9.12 -3.29
C MET A 24 -12.58 -8.13 -3.74
N GLY A 25 -11.42 -8.62 -4.20
CA GLY A 25 -10.35 -7.76 -4.73
C GLY A 25 -10.69 -7.07 -6.05
N LEU A 26 -11.56 -7.67 -6.87
CA LEU A 26 -12.01 -7.10 -8.15
C LEU A 26 -13.14 -6.07 -7.97
N THR A 27 -14.03 -6.27 -7.00
CA THR A 27 -15.22 -5.42 -6.81
C THR A 27 -15.03 -4.31 -5.79
N THR A 28 -14.08 -4.46 -4.86
CA THR A 28 -13.85 -3.49 -3.78
C THR A 28 -12.70 -2.55 -4.14
N ARG A 29 -12.93 -1.25 -4.07
CA ARG A 29 -11.84 -0.27 -4.22
C ARG A 29 -10.96 -0.31 -2.97
N ILE A 30 -9.66 -0.14 -3.16
CA ILE A 30 -8.70 -0.07 -2.04
C ILE A 30 -9.17 0.97 -1.00
N SER A 31 -9.67 2.14 -1.43
CA SER A 31 -10.19 3.19 -0.55
C SER A 31 -11.32 2.71 0.38
N GLU A 32 -12.30 1.99 -0.16
CA GLU A 32 -13.45 1.49 0.61
C GLU A 32 -13.01 0.46 1.65
N MET A 33 -11.98 -0.35 1.33
CA MET A 33 -11.39 -1.29 2.28
C MET A 33 -10.70 -0.58 3.45
N LEU A 34 -10.03 0.56 3.21
CA LEU A 34 -9.42 1.35 4.28
C LEU A 34 -10.44 2.04 5.17
N ASP A 35 -11.54 2.53 4.59
CA ASP A 35 -12.63 3.13 5.36
C ASP A 35 -13.24 2.11 6.30
N ALA A 36 -13.41 0.86 5.84
CA ALA A 36 -13.86 -0.25 6.68
C ALA A 36 -12.85 -0.57 7.81
N ILE A 37 -11.55 -0.64 7.50
CA ILE A 37 -10.49 -0.86 8.50
C ILE A 37 -10.46 0.27 9.53
N THR A 38 -10.55 1.52 9.09
CA THR A 38 -10.58 2.70 9.96
C THR A 38 -11.79 2.67 10.87
N ARG A 39 -12.96 2.32 10.33
CA ARG A 39 -14.18 2.16 11.12
C ARG A 39 -14.03 1.06 12.18
N PHE A 40 -13.34 -0.02 11.84
CA PHE A 40 -13.01 -1.10 12.78
C PHE A 40 -11.97 -0.70 13.84
N LEU A 41 -11.13 0.29 13.55
CA LEU A 41 -10.16 0.88 14.48
C LEU A 41 -10.76 1.94 15.42
N THR A 42 -11.94 2.50 15.10
CA THR A 42 -12.71 3.42 15.97
C THR A 42 -12.82 2.97 17.44
N PRO A 43 -13.16 1.70 17.78
CA PRO A 43 -13.21 1.26 19.17
C PRO A 43 -11.88 1.34 19.91
N LEU A 44 -10.73 1.39 19.22
CA LEU A 44 -9.42 1.57 19.84
C LEU A 44 -9.17 3.02 20.32
N ARG A 45 -10.08 3.98 20.03
CA ARG A 45 -10.07 5.33 20.64
C ARG A 45 -9.95 5.29 22.16
N ARG A 46 -10.59 4.29 22.78
CA ARG A 46 -10.58 4.10 24.23
C ARG A 46 -9.21 3.75 24.82
N PHE A 47 -8.22 3.40 23.98
CA PHE A 47 -6.84 3.10 24.37
C PHE A 47 -5.86 4.24 24.02
N GLY A 48 -6.36 5.43 23.66
CA GLY A 48 -5.52 6.60 23.34
C GLY A 48 -5.03 6.67 21.89
N VAL A 49 -5.49 5.77 21.02
CA VAL A 49 -5.19 5.81 19.58
C VAL A 49 -6.12 6.83 18.89
N ASN A 50 -5.57 7.73 18.08
CA ASN A 50 -6.35 8.65 17.24
C ASN A 50 -6.61 8.00 15.85
N PRO A 51 -7.84 7.51 15.56
CA PRO A 51 -8.15 6.85 14.29
C PRO A 51 -8.13 7.82 13.11
N GLU A 52 -8.38 9.11 13.32
CA GLU A 52 -8.32 10.12 12.26
C GLU A 52 -6.86 10.28 11.77
N ARG A 53 -5.88 10.32 12.67
CA ARG A 53 -4.45 10.35 12.30
C ARG A 53 -4.01 9.06 11.59
N ILE A 54 -4.50 7.89 12.03
CA ILE A 54 -4.22 6.62 11.35
C ILE A 54 -4.84 6.57 9.95
N ALA A 55 -6.09 7.01 9.81
CA ALA A 55 -6.78 7.07 8.52
C ALA A 55 -6.02 7.97 7.53
N LEU A 56 -5.59 9.14 8.00
CA LEU A 56 -4.79 10.07 7.21
C LEU A 56 -3.46 9.43 6.77
N LEU A 57 -2.73 8.82 7.70
CA LEU A 57 -1.48 8.11 7.41
C LEU A 57 -1.67 7.02 6.36
N LEU A 58 -2.71 6.20 6.52
CA LEU A 58 -3.00 5.09 5.64
C LEU A 58 -3.41 5.55 4.23
N ALA A 59 -4.28 6.57 4.15
CA ALA A 59 -4.68 7.18 2.89
C ALA A 59 -3.48 7.80 2.14
N MET A 60 -2.61 8.53 2.85
CA MET A 60 -1.39 9.09 2.27
C MET A 60 -0.42 7.99 1.83
N THR A 61 -0.20 6.97 2.65
CA THR A 61 0.68 5.84 2.31
C THR A 61 0.25 5.18 1.01
N ILE A 62 -1.06 4.93 0.84
CA ILE A 62 -1.59 4.28 -0.37
C ILE A 62 -1.48 5.18 -1.59
N ARG A 63 -1.61 6.50 -1.43
CA ARG A 63 -1.31 7.48 -2.47
C ARG A 63 0.19 7.53 -2.80
N CYS A 64 1.08 7.32 -1.82
CA CYS A 64 2.53 7.32 -2.03
C CYS A 64 3.01 6.11 -2.84
N ILE A 65 2.32 4.97 -2.79
CA ILE A 65 2.70 3.76 -3.54
C ILE A 65 2.85 4.05 -5.05
N PRO A 66 1.84 4.58 -5.77
CA PRO A 66 2.00 4.89 -7.20
C PRO A 66 3.04 5.98 -7.46
N LEU A 67 3.17 6.97 -6.57
CA LEU A 67 4.21 8.01 -6.69
C LEU A 67 5.63 7.41 -6.62
N MET A 68 5.86 6.47 -5.71
CA MET A 68 7.14 5.76 -5.62
C MET A 68 7.42 4.92 -6.87
N PHE A 69 6.41 4.26 -7.44
CA PHE A 69 6.57 3.55 -8.71
C PHE A 69 7.02 4.51 -9.83
N GLU A 70 6.44 5.71 -9.90
CA GLU A 70 6.84 6.71 -10.88
C GLU A 70 8.29 7.17 -10.68
N VAL A 71 8.72 7.43 -9.45
CA VAL A 71 10.12 7.77 -9.13
C VAL A 71 11.05 6.63 -9.57
N ILE A 72 10.68 5.38 -9.30
CA ILE A 72 11.47 4.21 -9.67
C ILE A 72 11.57 4.07 -11.20
N THR A 73 10.46 4.25 -11.93
CA THR A 73 10.47 4.15 -13.40
C THR A 73 11.30 5.27 -14.02
N GLN A 74 11.16 6.51 -13.55
CA GLN A 74 11.98 7.64 -13.99
C GLN A 74 13.48 7.38 -13.75
N VAL A 75 13.85 6.89 -12.56
CA VAL A 75 15.25 6.55 -12.25
C VAL A 75 15.74 5.38 -13.10
N SER A 76 14.88 4.40 -13.41
CA SER A 76 15.21 3.31 -14.32
C SER A 76 15.51 3.80 -15.73
N GLU A 77 14.63 4.61 -16.31
CA GLU A 77 14.80 5.15 -17.66
C GLU A 77 16.04 6.07 -17.76
N ALA A 78 16.25 6.93 -16.76
CA ALA A 78 17.44 7.79 -16.72
C ALA A 78 18.76 7.00 -16.65
N ARG A 79 18.79 5.89 -15.92
CA ARG A 79 19.98 5.02 -15.85
C ARG A 79 20.22 4.26 -17.15
N LYS A 80 19.14 3.76 -17.76
CA LYS A 80 19.19 3.10 -19.06
C LYS A 80 19.73 4.03 -20.14
N ALA A 81 19.29 5.29 -20.17
CA ALA A 81 19.80 6.31 -21.09
C ALA A 81 21.29 6.65 -20.87
N ARG A 82 21.77 6.56 -19.62
CA ARG A 82 23.17 6.80 -19.25
C ARG A 82 24.09 5.58 -19.48
N GLY A 83 23.56 4.46 -19.97
CA GLY A 83 24.32 3.21 -20.14
C GLY A 83 24.83 2.61 -18.83
N LEU A 84 24.23 2.98 -17.69
CA LEU A 84 24.62 2.45 -16.39
C LEU A 84 24.11 1.02 -16.24
N GLY A 85 25.02 0.08 -15.94
CA GLY A 85 24.68 -1.32 -15.67
C GLY A 85 23.92 -1.54 -14.36
N PHE A 86 23.62 -2.81 -14.04
CA PHE A 86 22.93 -3.23 -12.81
C PHE A 86 23.83 -3.06 -11.57
N SER A 87 24.05 -1.82 -11.14
CA SER A 87 24.63 -1.52 -9.83
C SER A 87 23.53 -1.13 -8.85
N LEU A 88 23.45 -1.86 -7.73
CA LEU A 88 22.46 -1.61 -6.70
C LEU A 88 22.62 -0.23 -6.07
N ARG A 89 23.86 0.25 -5.90
CA ARG A 89 24.15 1.57 -5.35
C ARG A 89 23.73 2.70 -6.31
N SER A 90 23.96 2.52 -7.62
CA SER A 90 23.54 3.52 -8.62
C SER A 90 22.02 3.58 -8.80
N PHE A 91 21.29 2.55 -8.37
CA PHE A 91 19.83 2.56 -8.26
C PHE A 91 19.32 3.20 -6.96
N ALA A 92 19.80 2.68 -5.83
CA ALA A 92 19.20 2.93 -4.54
C ALA A 92 19.36 4.40 -4.12
N VAL A 93 20.54 4.98 -4.36
CA VAL A 93 20.80 6.38 -4.01
C VAL A 93 19.80 7.33 -4.66
N PRO A 94 19.61 7.36 -6.00
CA PRO A 94 18.65 8.28 -6.62
C PRO A 94 17.18 7.98 -6.25
N VAL A 95 16.80 6.72 -6.04
CA VAL A 95 15.44 6.39 -5.55
C VAL A 95 15.22 6.92 -4.14
N ILE A 96 16.17 6.71 -3.22
CA ILE A 96 16.06 7.18 -1.83
C ILE A 96 16.01 8.71 -1.81
N VAL A 97 16.87 9.40 -2.58
CA VAL A 97 16.85 10.87 -2.62
C VAL A 97 15.53 11.39 -3.21
N GLY A 98 15.05 10.82 -4.31
CA GLY A 98 13.78 11.23 -4.92
C GLY A 98 12.57 10.98 -4.00
N THR A 99 12.56 9.86 -3.27
CA THR A 99 11.51 9.56 -2.30
C THR A 99 11.56 10.46 -1.07
N LEU A 100 12.74 10.78 -0.54
CA LEU A 100 12.90 11.75 0.56
C LEU A 100 12.42 13.14 0.15
N MET A 101 12.83 13.65 -1.01
CA MET A 101 12.36 14.94 -1.53
C MET A 101 10.83 14.98 -1.69
N THR A 102 10.24 13.88 -2.16
CA THR A 102 8.78 13.76 -2.28
C THR A 102 8.10 13.78 -0.91
N ALA A 103 8.68 13.09 0.08
CA ALA A 103 8.17 13.05 1.44
C ALA A 103 8.25 14.42 2.12
N ASP A 104 9.38 15.13 1.98
CA ASP A 104 9.56 16.48 2.51
C ASP A 104 8.52 17.45 1.92
N ALA A 105 8.36 17.46 0.60
CA ALA A 105 7.36 18.30 -0.07
C ALA A 105 5.92 17.99 0.37
N MET A 106 5.59 16.70 0.58
CA MET A 106 4.29 16.29 1.11
C MET A 106 4.10 16.71 2.57
N GLY A 107 5.15 16.62 3.39
CA GLY A 107 5.15 17.06 4.78
C GLY A 107 4.94 18.55 4.92
N GLU A 108 5.69 19.37 4.16
CA GLU A 108 5.52 20.82 4.10
C GLU A 108 4.09 21.21 3.68
N ALA A 109 3.54 20.52 2.69
CA ALA A 109 2.16 20.75 2.25
C ALA A 109 1.11 20.35 3.30
N LEU A 110 1.35 19.30 4.09
CA LEU A 110 0.48 18.87 5.18
C LEU A 110 0.56 19.85 6.37
N ALA A 111 1.76 20.29 6.74
CA ALA A 111 1.98 21.29 7.78
C ALA A 111 1.29 22.62 7.44
N ALA A 112 1.40 23.08 6.20
CA ALA A 112 0.71 24.28 5.71
C ALA A 112 -0.83 24.17 5.77
N ARG A 113 -1.37 22.95 5.81
CA ARG A 113 -2.82 22.66 5.90
C ARG A 113 -3.29 22.44 7.35
N GLY A 114 -2.41 22.56 8.34
CA GLY A 114 -2.76 22.36 9.76
C GLY A 114 -2.95 20.90 10.15
N ALA A 115 -2.38 19.95 9.41
CA ALA A 115 -2.53 18.52 9.72
C ALA A 115 -1.75 18.06 10.97
N ASP A 116 -0.90 18.92 11.53
CA ASP A 116 -0.10 18.64 12.72
C ASP A 116 -0.79 19.04 14.03
N ASP A 117 -1.86 19.83 13.97
CA ASP A 117 -2.69 20.25 15.13
C ASP A 117 -3.70 19.17 15.57
#